data_AF-A0A809RI93-F1
#
_entry.id   AF-A0A809RI93-F1
#
_cell.length_a   1.000
_cell.length_b   1.000
_cell.length_c   1.000
_cell.angle_alpha   90.00
_cell.angle_beta   90.00
_cell.angle_gamma   90.00
#
_symmetry.space_group_name_H-M   'P 1'
#
loop_
_entity.id
_entity.type
_entity.pdbx_description
1 polymer ?
#
loop_
_entity_poly.entity_id
_entity_poly.type
_entity_poly.pdbx_seq_one_letter_code
_entity_poly.pdbx_strand_id
1 'polypeptide(L)'
;MDEIITTQPSPQHWFGMVYLLIFGAGIGFFLLSFIALGVLPGLRLAKTIASHTQTDMPDYTAAELRGRQVYASLGCALCHTQQVRFILPDVLRWGAPTEAWETRYDFPQLWGTRRIGPDLARETGVRSDDWQLTHLYHPQSIVPDSVMPSYNE
;
A
#
# COMPACT_ATOMS: atom_id res chain seq x y z
N MET A 1 -77.41 21.80 -3.43
CA MET A 1 -76.84 20.48 -3.16
C MET A 1 -75.45 20.49 -3.74
N ASP A 2 -74.49 20.54 -2.81
CA ASP A 2 -73.08 20.21 -2.88
C ASP A 2 -72.15 21.02 -3.81
N GLU A 3 -71.56 22.05 -3.21
CA GLU A 3 -70.38 22.75 -3.68
C GLU A 3 -69.18 21.79 -3.55
N ILE A 4 -68.69 21.27 -4.68
CA ILE A 4 -67.54 20.37 -4.72
C ILE A 4 -66.28 21.19 -4.41
N ILE A 5 -65.83 21.12 -3.15
CA ILE A 5 -64.54 21.64 -2.71
C ILE A 5 -63.44 20.85 -3.41
N THR A 6 -62.82 21.43 -4.44
CA THR A 6 -61.60 20.88 -5.05
C THR A 6 -60.40 21.33 -4.21
N THR A 7 -59.91 20.46 -3.33
CA THR A 7 -58.70 20.73 -2.54
C THR A 7 -57.47 20.65 -3.46
N GLN A 8 -56.99 21.79 -3.96
CA GLN A 8 -55.71 21.84 -4.65
C GLN A 8 -54.57 21.62 -3.63
N PRO A 9 -53.66 20.64 -3.84
CA PRO A 9 -52.58 20.38 -2.91
C PRO A 9 -51.64 21.59 -2.80
N SER A 10 -51.24 21.94 -1.58
CA SER A 10 -50.45 23.15 -1.35
C SER A 10 -49.00 23.00 -1.87
N PRO A 11 -48.40 24.06 -2.47
CA PRO A 11 -47.09 23.99 -3.12
C PRO A 11 -45.95 23.52 -2.21
N GLN A 12 -46.06 23.74 -0.90
CA GLN A 12 -45.04 23.40 0.09
C GLN A 12 -44.71 21.89 0.18
N HIS A 13 -45.70 21.01 0.01
CA HIS A 13 -45.47 19.56 0.08
C HIS A 13 -44.80 19.02 -1.19
N TRP A 14 -45.05 19.65 -2.34
CA TRP A 14 -44.43 19.30 -3.61
C TRP A 14 -42.92 19.54 -3.59
N PHE A 15 -42.49 20.74 -3.17
CA PHE A 15 -41.07 21.06 -3.10
C PHE A 15 -40.34 20.16 -2.08
N GLY A 16 -40.93 19.91 -0.91
CA GLY A 16 -40.36 18.98 0.07
C GLY A 16 -40.17 17.56 -0.48
N MET A 17 -41.17 17.03 -1.19
CA MET A 17 -41.08 15.70 -1.81
C MET A 17 -40.00 15.63 -2.90
N VAL A 18 -39.89 16.66 -3.75
CA VAL A 18 -38.85 16.73 -4.78
C VAL A 18 -37.45 16.77 -4.15
N TYR A 19 -37.24 17.57 -3.11
CA TYR A 19 -35.94 17.61 -2.41
C TYR A 19 -35.59 16.27 -1.77
N LEU A 20 -36.54 15.58 -1.15
CA LEU A 20 -36.32 14.25 -0.57
C LEU A 20 -35.97 13.22 -1.65
N LEU A 21 -36.63 13.26 -2.81
CA LEU A 21 -36.34 12.35 -3.93
C LEU A 21 -34.95 12.60 -4.51
N ILE A 22 -34.57 13.87 -4.75
CA ILE A 22 -33.26 14.23 -5.27
C ILE A 22 -32.16 13.85 -4.29
N PHE A 23 -32.36 14.12 -2.99
CA PHE A 23 -31.41 13.77 -1.95
C PHE A 23 -31.21 12.24 -1.84
N GLY A 24 -32.31 11.49 -1.85
CA GLY A 24 -32.27 10.02 -1.87
C GLY A 24 -31.57 9.47 -3.11
N ALA A 25 -31.86 10.02 -4.28
CA ALA A 25 -31.18 9.64 -5.53
C ALA A 25 -29.68 9.96 -5.48
N GLY A 26 -29.29 11.11 -4.91
CA GLY A 26 -27.90 11.50 -4.71
C GLY A 26 -27.13 10.53 -3.81
N ILE A 27 -27.71 10.17 -2.65
CA ILE A 27 -27.14 9.16 -1.75
C ILE A 27 -27.04 7.81 -2.46
N GLY A 28 -28.11 7.39 -3.14
CA GLY A 28 -28.15 6.13 -3.88
C GLY A 28 -27.05 6.05 -4.95
N PHE A 29 -26.88 7.11 -5.73
CA PHE A 29 -25.82 7.21 -6.74
C PHE A 29 -24.43 7.20 -6.11
N PHE A 30 -24.22 7.93 -5.02
CA PHE A 30 -22.95 7.94 -4.29
C PHE A 30 -22.60 6.55 -3.76
N LEU A 31 -23.54 5.87 -3.09
CA LEU A 31 -23.31 4.52 -2.55
C LEU A 31 -23.05 3.52 -3.67
N LEU A 32 -23.84 3.58 -4.76
CA LEU A 32 -23.62 2.75 -5.94
C LEU A 32 -22.22 2.98 -6.52
N SER A 33 -21.81 4.25 -6.68
CA SER A 33 -20.49 4.61 -7.20
C SER A 33 -19.36 4.12 -6.29
N PHE A 34 -19.47 4.35 -4.97
CA PHE A 34 -18.49 3.90 -4.00
C PHE A 34 -18.34 2.37 -3.98
N ILE A 35 -19.46 1.64 -4.04
CA ILE A 35 -19.43 0.17 -4.12
C ILE A 35 -18.82 -0.27 -5.45
N ALA A 36 -19.25 0.30 -6.57
CA ALA A 36 -18.81 -0.11 -7.90
C ALA A 36 -17.33 0.20 -8.17
N LEU A 37 -16.82 1.32 -7.66
CA LEU A 37 -15.47 1.83 -7.97
C LEU A 37 -14.47 1.65 -6.83
N GLY A 38 -14.92 1.53 -5.59
CA GLY A 38 -14.07 1.33 -4.42
C GLY A 38 -14.12 -0.11 -3.91
N VAL A 39 -15.31 -0.54 -3.47
CA VAL A 39 -15.46 -1.83 -2.77
C VAL A 39 -15.23 -3.01 -3.70
N LEU A 40 -15.93 -3.07 -4.84
CA LEU A 40 -15.84 -4.21 -5.76
C LEU A 40 -14.42 -4.38 -6.33
N PRO A 41 -13.73 -3.35 -6.84
CA PRO A 41 -12.34 -3.48 -7.29
C PRO A 41 -11.41 -3.89 -6.15
N GLY A 42 -11.58 -3.35 -4.94
CA GLY A 42 -10.79 -3.72 -3.77
C GLY A 42 -10.92 -5.20 -3.42
N LEU A 43 -12.14 -5.73 -3.40
CA LEU A 43 -12.39 -7.16 -3.16
C LEU A 43 -11.83 -8.05 -4.28
N ARG A 44 -11.93 -7.62 -5.55
CA ARG A 44 -11.34 -8.33 -6.69
C ARG A 44 -9.82 -8.38 -6.56
N LEU A 45 -9.18 -7.25 -6.26
CA LEU A 45 -7.74 -7.15 -6.08
C LEU A 45 -7.27 -8.03 -4.91
N ALA A 46 -7.92 -7.97 -3.76
CA ALA A 46 -7.60 -8.80 -2.60
C ALA A 46 -7.68 -10.31 -2.94
N LYS A 47 -8.71 -10.71 -3.68
CA LYS A 47 -8.85 -12.09 -4.16
C LYS A 47 -7.73 -12.48 -5.13
N THR A 48 -7.37 -11.61 -6.06
CA THR A 48 -6.26 -11.83 -6.99
C THR A 48 -4.92 -11.97 -6.25
N ILE A 49 -4.61 -11.07 -5.32
CA ILE A 49 -3.38 -11.17 -4.52
C ILE A 49 -3.32 -12.51 -3.76
N ALA A 50 -4.42 -12.92 -3.14
CA ALA A 50 -4.51 -14.19 -2.43
C ALA A 50 -4.33 -15.40 -3.35
N SER A 51 -4.87 -15.37 -4.57
CA SER A 51 -4.73 -16.50 -5.52
C SER A 51 -3.33 -16.65 -6.12
N HIS A 52 -2.51 -15.59 -6.06
CA HIS A 52 -1.13 -15.58 -6.55
C HIS A 52 -0.09 -15.80 -5.46
N THR A 53 -0.50 -15.99 -4.20
CA THR A 53 0.41 -16.28 -3.08
C THR A 53 1.02 -17.68 -3.28
N GLN A 54 2.32 -17.77 -3.55
CA GLN A 54 2.99 -19.02 -3.94
C GLN A 54 3.42 -19.88 -2.74
N THR A 55 3.60 -19.27 -1.58
CA THR A 55 4.13 -19.92 -0.37
C THR A 55 3.34 -19.50 0.85
N ASP A 56 3.37 -20.34 1.89
CA ASP A 56 2.96 -19.91 3.22
C ASP A 56 3.98 -18.87 3.70
N MET A 57 3.66 -17.59 3.54
CA MET A 57 4.52 -16.50 3.96
C MET A 57 4.40 -16.40 5.48
N PRO A 58 5.48 -16.69 6.24
CA PRO A 58 5.42 -16.58 7.69
C PRO A 58 5.19 -15.13 8.10
N ASP A 59 4.45 -14.94 9.18
CA ASP A 59 4.36 -13.65 9.83
C ASP A 59 5.75 -13.23 10.32
N TYR A 60 6.01 -11.91 10.31
CA TYR A 60 7.21 -11.36 10.91
C TYR A 60 7.35 -11.79 12.37
N THR A 61 8.54 -12.24 12.74
CA THR A 61 8.92 -12.44 14.13
C THR A 61 8.93 -11.09 14.88
N ALA A 62 8.87 -11.15 16.21
CA ALA A 62 8.97 -9.94 17.04
C ALA A 62 10.30 -9.19 16.85
N ALA A 63 11.37 -9.89 16.47
CA ALA A 63 12.65 -9.27 16.15
C ALA A 63 12.59 -8.52 14.81
N GLU A 64 12.02 -9.13 13.77
CA GLU A 64 11.86 -8.51 12.46
C GLU A 64 10.91 -7.31 12.49
N LEU A 65 9.82 -7.37 13.25
CA LEU A 65 8.93 -6.21 13.44
C LEU A 65 9.65 -5.03 14.09
N ARG A 66 10.48 -5.29 15.11
CA ARG A 66 11.34 -4.24 15.70
C ARG A 66 12.36 -3.72 14.70
N GLY A 67 13.03 -4.61 13.95
CA GLY A 67 13.96 -4.24 12.89
C GLY A 67 13.31 -3.37 11.82
N ARG A 68 12.07 -3.68 11.42
CA ARG A 68 11.26 -2.91 10.47
C ARG A 68 10.94 -1.51 11.00
N GLN A 69 10.63 -1.38 12.28
CA GLN A 69 10.42 -0.07 12.92
C GLN A 69 11.71 0.76 12.91
N VAL A 70 12.86 0.15 13.19
CA VAL A 70 14.17 0.80 13.12
C VAL A 70 14.50 1.21 11.68
N TYR A 71 14.29 0.33 10.70
CA TYR A 71 14.46 0.63 9.28
C TYR A 71 13.62 1.84 8.84
N ALA A 72 12.37 1.92 9.32
CA ALA A 72 11.51 3.06 9.05
C ALA A 72 11.98 4.34 9.76
N SER A 73 12.34 4.27 11.05
CA SER A 73 12.74 5.43 11.84
C SER A 73 14.06 6.06 11.38
N LEU A 74 14.98 5.23 10.88
CA LEU A 74 16.26 5.68 10.32
C LEU A 74 16.13 6.19 8.87
N GLY A 75 14.94 6.10 8.27
CA GLY A 75 14.69 6.60 6.92
C GLY A 75 15.35 5.78 5.83
N CYS A 76 15.64 4.50 6.06
CA CYS A 76 16.32 3.64 5.08
C CYS A 76 15.56 3.57 3.74
N ALA A 77 14.23 3.61 3.77
CA ALA A 77 13.34 3.65 2.60
C ALA A 77 13.52 4.90 1.69
N LEU A 78 14.21 5.94 2.16
CA LEU A 78 14.53 7.12 1.35
C LEU A 78 15.68 6.87 0.37
N CYS A 79 16.54 5.89 0.69
CA CYS A 79 17.71 5.53 -0.11
C CYS A 79 17.57 4.16 -0.79
N HIS A 80 16.84 3.24 -0.15
CA HIS A 80 16.66 1.87 -0.59
C HIS A 80 15.21 1.58 -0.92
N THR A 81 14.99 0.95 -2.07
CA THR A 81 13.68 0.43 -2.44
C THR A 81 13.52 -1.01 -1.98
N GLN A 82 12.28 -1.45 -1.82
CA GLN A 82 11.89 -2.84 -1.59
C GLN A 82 10.88 -3.28 -2.65
N GLN A 83 11.19 -2.98 -3.92
CA GLN A 83 10.30 -3.26 -5.04
C GLN A 83 11.09 -3.46 -6.34
N VAL A 84 11.50 -4.70 -6.60
CA VAL A 84 12.15 -5.08 -7.86
C VAL A 84 11.13 -4.98 -8.99
N ARG A 85 11.44 -4.17 -10.01
CA ARG A 85 10.52 -3.94 -11.14
C ARG A 85 10.58 -5.10 -12.13
N PHE A 86 9.48 -5.32 -12.85
CA PHE A 86 9.42 -6.29 -13.94
C PHE A 86 10.09 -5.78 -15.22
N ILE A 87 11.41 -5.53 -15.14
CA ILE A 87 12.26 -5.22 -16.29
C ILE A 87 13.54 -6.04 -16.22
N LEU A 88 14.06 -6.45 -17.37
CA LEU A 88 15.23 -7.33 -17.45
C LEU A 88 16.45 -6.83 -16.64
N PRO A 89 16.84 -5.53 -16.67
CA PRO A 89 18.00 -5.07 -15.89
C PRO A 89 17.82 -5.18 -14.38
N ASP A 90 16.60 -4.93 -13.88
CA ASP A 90 16.30 -5.07 -12.44
C ASP A 90 16.35 -6.55 -12.05
N VAL A 91 15.76 -7.41 -12.88
CA VAL A 91 15.71 -8.86 -12.62
C VAL A 91 17.10 -9.49 -12.61
N LEU A 92 17.96 -9.13 -13.57
CA LEU A 92 19.34 -9.61 -13.62
C LEU A 92 20.19 -9.12 -12.44
N ARG A 93 19.83 -7.97 -11.85
CA ARG A 93 20.61 -7.35 -10.76
C ARG A 93 20.17 -7.82 -9.37
N TRP A 94 18.86 -7.90 -9.14
CA TRP A 94 18.29 -8.13 -7.81
C TRP A 94 17.47 -9.42 -7.70
N GLY A 95 17.14 -10.07 -8.81
CA GLY A 95 16.39 -11.33 -8.82
C GLY A 95 14.92 -11.16 -9.18
N ALA A 96 14.06 -12.05 -8.69
CA ALA A 96 12.67 -12.10 -9.11
C ALA A 96 11.94 -10.76 -8.85
N PRO A 97 11.07 -10.31 -9.78
CA PRO A 97 10.22 -9.15 -9.57
C PRO A 97 9.43 -9.25 -8.27
N THR A 98 9.18 -8.11 -7.63
CA THR A 98 8.35 -8.08 -6.42
C THR A 98 6.89 -8.27 -6.80
N GLU A 99 6.27 -9.30 -6.23
CA GLU A 99 4.85 -9.57 -6.40
C GLU A 99 4.00 -8.90 -5.31
N ALA A 100 2.74 -8.58 -5.64
CA ALA A 100 1.85 -7.84 -4.74
C ALA A 100 1.56 -8.57 -3.41
N TRP A 101 1.66 -9.89 -3.38
CA TRP A 101 1.41 -10.68 -2.16
C TRP A 101 2.54 -10.60 -1.14
N GLU A 102 3.76 -10.27 -1.56
CA GLU A 102 4.95 -10.26 -0.69
C GLU A 102 4.93 -9.11 0.32
N THR A 103 4.20 -8.04 0.02
CA THR A 103 4.07 -6.86 0.89
C THR A 103 2.66 -6.72 1.46
N ARG A 104 1.86 -7.80 1.40
CA ARG A 104 0.46 -7.79 1.85
C ARG A 104 0.26 -7.50 3.34
N TYR A 105 1.32 -7.68 4.14
CA TYR A 105 1.33 -7.42 5.59
C TYR A 105 2.10 -6.15 5.95
N ASP A 106 2.61 -5.42 4.95
CA ASP A 106 3.42 -4.23 5.15
C ASP A 106 2.56 -2.97 5.26
N PHE A 107 2.15 -2.62 6.48
CA PHE A 107 1.42 -1.38 6.75
C PHE A 107 2.16 -0.50 7.79
N PRO A 108 2.55 0.74 7.43
CA PRO A 108 2.59 1.29 6.07
C PRO A 108 3.65 0.58 5.20
N GLN A 109 3.47 0.58 3.88
CA GLN A 109 4.44 -0.03 2.96
C GLN A 109 5.76 0.77 2.89
N LEU A 110 6.88 0.06 2.69
CA LEU A 110 8.24 0.61 2.66
C LEU A 110 8.95 0.40 1.31
N TRP A 111 8.19 0.40 0.21
CA TRP A 111 8.71 0.16 -1.15
C TRP A 111 9.81 1.12 -1.59
N GLY A 112 9.91 2.29 -0.95
CA GLY A 112 10.85 3.36 -1.31
C GLY A 112 10.43 4.09 -2.58
N THR A 113 10.97 5.30 -2.78
CA THR A 113 10.65 6.16 -3.94
C THR A 113 11.88 6.56 -4.74
N ARG A 114 13.08 6.32 -4.21
CA ARG A 114 14.37 6.65 -4.82
C ARG A 114 15.37 5.54 -4.53
N ARG A 115 16.27 5.30 -5.47
CA ARG A 115 17.41 4.38 -5.32
C ARG A 115 18.71 5.18 -5.29
N ILE A 116 19.22 5.44 -4.09
CA ILE A 116 20.59 5.88 -3.87
C ILE A 116 21.45 4.63 -3.59
N GLY A 117 20.94 3.74 -2.73
CA GLY A 117 21.46 2.39 -2.55
C GLY A 117 20.74 1.35 -3.41
N PRO A 118 21.18 0.08 -3.35
CA PRO A 118 20.51 -1.05 -4.02
C PRO A 118 19.09 -1.30 -3.50
N ASP A 119 18.28 -1.98 -4.31
CA ASP A 119 17.00 -2.55 -3.85
C ASP A 119 17.25 -3.69 -2.85
N LEU A 120 16.42 -3.77 -1.80
CA LEU A 120 16.55 -4.71 -0.69
C LEU A 120 15.44 -5.77 -0.64
N ALA A 121 14.53 -5.85 -1.62
CA ALA A 121 13.42 -6.82 -1.60
C ALA A 121 13.87 -8.29 -1.64
N ARG A 122 15.15 -8.52 -1.96
CA ARG A 122 15.77 -9.84 -2.14
C ARG A 122 17.09 -9.98 -1.37
N GLU A 123 17.32 -9.15 -0.35
CA GLU A 123 18.61 -9.12 0.37
C GLU A 123 18.79 -10.31 1.33
N THR A 124 17.70 -10.98 1.72
CA THR A 124 17.75 -12.11 2.66
C THR A 124 18.69 -13.21 2.17
N GLY A 125 19.73 -13.50 2.96
CA GLY A 125 20.72 -14.54 2.67
C GLY A 125 21.72 -14.20 1.56
N VAL A 126 21.66 -13.00 0.96
CA VAL A 126 22.64 -12.56 -0.05
C VAL A 126 23.97 -12.21 0.61
N ARG A 127 23.93 -11.65 1.82
CA ARG A 127 25.10 -11.30 2.64
C ARG A 127 24.98 -11.92 4.02
N SER A 128 26.12 -12.24 4.64
CA SER A 128 26.16 -12.76 6.01
C SER A 128 25.76 -11.69 7.02
N ASP A 129 25.30 -12.13 8.20
CA ASP A 129 24.95 -11.23 9.30
C ASP A 129 26.13 -10.33 9.71
N ASP A 130 27.35 -10.88 9.74
CA ASP A 130 28.57 -10.11 10.00
C ASP A 130 28.81 -9.02 8.96
N TRP A 131 28.52 -9.31 7.68
CA TRP A 131 28.60 -8.32 6.62
C TRP A 131 27.54 -7.23 6.82
N GLN A 132 26.29 -7.60 7.13
CA GLN A 132 25.21 -6.62 7.38
C GLN A 132 25.55 -5.72 8.55
N LEU A 133 26.03 -6.27 9.66
CA LEU A 133 26.42 -5.51 10.84
C LEU A 133 27.59 -4.58 10.54
N THR A 134 28.64 -5.07 9.88
CA THR A 134 29.80 -4.25 9.50
C THR A 134 29.40 -3.14 8.53
N HIS A 135 28.52 -3.44 7.57
CA HIS A 135 28.01 -2.48 6.61
C HIS A 135 27.20 -1.39 7.30
N LEU A 136 26.31 -1.73 8.23
CA LEU A 136 25.52 -0.75 8.97
C LEU A 136 26.40 0.11 9.88
N TYR A 137 27.40 -0.48 10.53
CA TYR A 137 28.30 0.22 11.45
C TYR A 137 29.23 1.21 10.73
N HIS A 138 29.84 0.79 9.61
CA HIS A 138 30.71 1.63 8.80
C HIS A 138 30.71 1.17 7.33
N PRO A 139 29.76 1.65 6.50
CA PRO A 139 29.58 1.18 5.13
C PRO A 139 30.85 1.27 4.27
N GLN A 140 31.63 2.34 4.46
CA GLN A 140 32.85 2.63 3.71
C GLN A 140 34.00 1.67 4.02
N SER A 141 33.94 0.94 5.14
CA SER A 141 34.96 -0.07 5.49
C SER A 141 34.94 -1.29 4.58
N ILE A 142 33.78 -1.61 4.00
CA ILE A 142 33.59 -2.80 3.14
C ILE A 142 33.11 -2.45 1.73
N VAL A 143 32.54 -1.26 1.54
CA VAL A 143 32.19 -0.68 0.23
C VAL A 143 32.78 0.73 0.19
N PRO A 144 34.04 0.90 -0.26
CA PRO A 144 34.78 2.17 -0.16
C PRO A 144 34.04 3.38 -0.75
N ASP A 145 33.31 3.17 -1.86
CA ASP A 145 32.55 4.21 -2.55
C ASP A 145 31.11 4.39 -2.02
N SER A 146 30.80 3.80 -0.87
CA SER A 146 29.45 3.90 -0.28
C SER A 146 29.16 5.33 0.19
N VAL A 147 28.01 5.85 -0.22
CA VAL A 147 27.44 7.12 0.27
C VAL A 147 26.47 6.91 1.43
N MET A 148 26.29 5.67 1.89
CA MET A 148 25.40 5.35 3.01
C MET A 148 25.99 5.93 4.32
N PRO A 149 25.16 6.55 5.19
CA PRO A 149 25.59 6.95 6.52
C PRO A 149 25.93 5.74 7.41
N SER A 150 26.80 5.96 8.40
CA SER A 150 27.06 4.99 9.47
C SER A 150 25.94 5.02 10.52
N TYR A 151 25.60 3.86 11.08
CA TYR A 151 24.62 3.68 12.15
C TYR A 151 25.31 3.05 13.38
N ASN A 152 26.12 3.83 14.07
CA ASN A 152 27.00 3.40 15.16
C ASN A 152 26.68 4.05 16.53
N GLU A 153 25.51 4.68 16.65
CA GLU A 153 25.03 5.36 17.86
C GLU A 153 24.05 4.51 18.68
#